data_AF-A0AA43INS6-F1
#
_entry.id   AF-A0AA43INS6-F1
#
_cell.length_a   1.000
_cell.length_b   1.000
_cell.length_c   1.000
_cell.angle_alpha   90.00
_cell.angle_beta   90.00
_cell.angle_gamma   90.00
#
_symmetry.space_group_name_H-M   'P 1'
#
loop_
_entity.id
_entity.type
_entity.pdbx_description
1 polymer ?
#
loop_
_entity_poly.entity_id
_entity_poly.type
_entity_poly.pdbx_seq_one_letter_code
_entity_poly.pdbx_strand_id
1 'polypeptide(L)'
;MALNIRNAETEKLAQAIVALTGETKTEAVTTALKERLEHLKRRRRRKRLADELDEIARHCASLPLRDRRTDDEIIGYDENGMPA
;
A
#
# COMPACT_ATOMS: atom_id res chain seq x y z
N MET A 1 6.15 22.54 20.71
CA MET A 1 5.76 23.67 19.82
C MET A 1 4.26 23.63 19.61
N ALA A 2 3.59 24.77 19.43
CA ALA A 2 2.13 24.84 19.26
C ALA A 2 1.75 24.98 17.78
N LEU A 3 0.79 24.17 17.33
CA LEU A 3 0.15 24.30 16.03
C LEU A 3 -1.05 25.24 16.19
N ASN A 4 -1.02 26.41 15.54
CA ASN A 4 -2.11 27.39 15.60
C ASN A 4 -2.98 27.26 14.34
N ILE A 5 -4.24 26.83 14.52
CA ILE A 5 -5.22 26.68 13.43
C ILE A 5 -6.40 27.61 13.72
N ARG A 6 -6.54 28.67 12.92
CA ARG A 6 -7.70 29.59 12.97
C ARG A 6 -8.67 29.25 11.85
N ASN A 7 -9.51 28.26 12.08
CA ASN A 7 -10.52 27.83 11.12
C ASN A 7 -11.77 27.31 11.87
N ALA A 8 -12.93 27.92 11.60
CA ALA A 8 -14.18 27.61 12.29
C ALA A 8 -14.72 26.20 12.00
N GLU A 9 -14.43 25.65 10.82
CA GLU A 9 -14.83 24.29 10.45
C GLU A 9 -13.98 23.25 11.18
N THR A 10 -12.66 23.46 11.27
CA THR A 10 -11.75 22.59 12.03
C THR A 10 -12.16 22.53 13.50
N GLU A 11 -12.53 23.67 14.08
CA GLU A 11 -13.01 23.74 15.47
C GLU A 11 -14.31 22.95 15.66
N LYS A 12 -15.27 23.08 14.74
CA LYS A 12 -16.54 22.31 14.78
C LYS A 12 -16.28 20.81 14.68
N LEU A 13 -15.41 20.38 13.78
CA LEU A 13 -15.04 18.97 13.61
C LEU A 13 -14.34 18.41 14.85
N ALA A 14 -13.37 19.16 15.40
CA ALA A 14 -12.68 18.77 16.62
C ALA A 14 -13.67 18.65 17.79
N GLN A 15 -14.59 19.61 17.94
CA GLN A 15 -15.61 19.59 18.98
C GLN A 15 -16.58 18.39 18.83
N ALA A 16 -16.96 18.05 17.60
CA ALA A 16 -17.81 16.89 17.35
C ALA A 16 -17.13 15.57 17.72
N ILE A 17 -15.83 15.42 17.40
CA ILE A 17 -15.04 14.25 17.80
C ILE A 17 -14.96 14.16 19.33
N VAL A 18 -14.58 15.25 19.99
CA VAL A 18 -14.52 15.34 21.46
C VAL A 18 -15.85 14.95 22.11
N ALA A 19 -16.98 15.40 21.55
CA ALA A 19 -18.30 15.08 22.07
C ALA A 19 -18.67 13.60 21.91
N LEU A 20 -18.15 12.92 20.88
CA LEU A 20 -18.42 11.51 20.59
C LEU A 20 -17.46 10.56 21.32
N THR A 21 -16.20 10.94 21.48
CA THR A 21 -15.14 10.06 22.01
C THR A 21 -14.74 10.38 23.44
N GLY A 22 -15.03 11.58 23.94
CA GLY A 22 -14.56 12.07 25.23
C GLY A 22 -13.06 12.44 25.26
N GLU A 23 -12.38 12.37 24.12
CA GLU A 23 -10.97 12.75 23.99
C GLU A 23 -10.79 14.27 24.07
N THR A 24 -9.56 14.73 24.30
CA THR A 24 -9.22 16.16 24.19
C THR A 24 -9.14 16.60 22.73
N LYS A 25 -9.32 17.90 22.45
CA LYS A 25 -9.13 18.48 21.10
C LYS A 25 -7.75 18.16 20.53
N THR A 26 -6.73 18.19 21.39
CA THR A 26 -5.35 17.87 21.00
C THR A 26 -5.19 16.42 20.59
N GLU A 27 -5.78 15.48 21.34
CA GLU A 27 -5.78 14.06 20.99
C GLU A 27 -6.54 13.80 19.69
N ALA A 28 -7.75 14.36 19.56
CA ALA A 28 -8.56 14.24 18.35
C ALA A 28 -7.79 14.69 17.09
N VAL A 29 -7.16 15.88 17.15
CA VAL A 29 -6.35 16.41 16.04
C VAL A 29 -5.10 15.55 15.79
N THR A 30 -4.43 15.10 16.85
CA THR A 30 -3.23 14.25 16.73
C THR A 30 -3.56 12.91 16.07
N THR A 31 -4.65 12.28 16.47
CA THR A 31 -5.13 11.01 15.90
C THR A 31 -5.50 11.18 14.44
N ALA A 32 -6.31 12.18 14.11
CA ALA A 32 -6.69 12.46 12.71
C ALA A 32 -5.47 12.69 11.79
N LEU A 33 -4.45 13.42 12.29
CA LEU A 33 -3.21 13.64 11.54
C LEU A 33 -2.40 12.35 11.36
N LYS A 34 -2.31 11.50 12.40
CA LYS A 34 -1.64 10.20 12.33
C LYS A 34 -2.30 9.29 11.30
N GLU A 35 -3.62 9.15 11.36
CA GLU A 35 -4.40 8.34 10.42
C GLU A 35 -4.23 8.84 8.99
N ARG A 36 -4.32 10.16 8.77
CA ARG A 36 -4.14 10.75 7.44
C ARG A 36 -2.73 10.49 6.90
N LEU A 37 -1.71 10.65 7.74
CA LEU A 37 -0.33 10.40 7.36
C LEU A 37 -0.11 8.93 7.01
N GLU A 38 -0.64 8.02 7.82
CA GLU A 38 -0.53 6.58 7.58
C GLU A 38 -1.21 6.18 6.26
N HIS A 39 -2.41 6.68 6.01
CA HIS A 39 -3.13 6.43 4.76
C HIS A 39 -2.33 6.90 3.54
N LEU A 40 -1.71 8.09 3.61
CA LEU A 40 -0.85 8.61 2.54
C LEU A 40 0.41 7.76 2.36
N LYS A 41 1.06 7.32 3.45
CA LYS A 41 2.22 6.43 3.40
C LYS A 41 1.88 5.09 2.75
N ARG A 42 0.75 4.47 3.13
CA ARG A 42 0.26 3.21 2.54
C ARG A 42 0.00 3.35 1.05
N ARG A 43 -0.67 4.44 0.61
CA ARG A 43 -0.89 4.71 -0.83
C ARG A 43 0.41 4.88 -1.59
N ARG A 44 1.38 5.62 -1.05
CA ARG A 44 2.69 5.81 -1.68
C ARG A 44 3.47 4.50 -1.79
N ARG A 45 3.44 3.66 -0.76
CA ARG A 45 4.09 2.33 -0.76
C ARG A 45 3.48 1.40 -1.80
N ARG A 46 2.14 1.35 -1.91
CA ARG A 46 1.45 0.54 -2.93
C ARG A 46 1.83 0.95 -4.35
N LYS A 47 1.89 2.26 -4.63
CA LYS A 47 2.34 2.77 -5.93
C LYS A 47 3.76 2.30 -6.24
N ARG A 48 4.68 2.45 -5.28
CA ARG A 48 6.07 1.96 -5.44
C ARG A 48 6.17 0.48 -5.71
N LEU A 49 5.39 -0.36 -5.00
CA LEU A 49 5.41 -1.80 -5.23
C LEU A 49 4.94 -2.15 -6.64
N ALA A 50 3.90 -1.50 -7.15
CA ALA A 50 3.45 -1.72 -8.52
C ALA A 50 4.54 -1.32 -9.53
N ASP A 51 5.15 -0.14 -9.35
CA ASP A 51 6.24 0.34 -10.20
C ASP A 51 7.45 -0.63 -10.19
N GLU A 52 7.80 -1.19 -9.03
CA GLU A 52 8.87 -2.19 -8.84
C GLU A 52 8.53 -3.53 -9.53
N LEU A 53 7.30 -4.02 -9.39
CA LEU A 53 6.86 -5.25 -10.05
C LEU A 53 6.86 -5.11 -11.58
N ASP A 54 6.43 -3.97 -12.10
CA ASP A 54 6.46 -3.68 -13.54
C ASP A 54 7.91 -3.61 -14.06
N GLU A 55 8.84 -3.10 -13.26
CA GLU A 55 10.26 -3.09 -13.61
C GLU A 55 10.83 -4.51 -13.71
N ILE A 56 10.53 -5.38 -12.74
CA ILE A 56 10.92 -6.79 -12.76
C ILE A 56 10.32 -7.49 -13.98
N ALA A 57 9.01 -7.31 -14.23
CA ALA A 57 8.33 -7.93 -15.36
C ALA A 57 8.93 -7.50 -16.71
N ARG A 58 9.20 -6.20 -16.90
CA ARG A 58 9.88 -5.68 -18.10
C ARG A 58 11.29 -6.22 -18.24
N HIS A 59 12.03 -6.32 -17.15
CA HIS A 59 13.36 -6.90 -17.16
C HIS A 59 13.32 -8.37 -17.61
N CYS A 60 12.49 -9.20 -16.97
CA CYS A 60 12.32 -10.61 -17.33
C CYS A 60 11.89 -10.78 -18.80
N ALA A 61 10.95 -9.96 -19.28
CA ALA A 61 10.49 -9.99 -20.67
C ALA A 61 11.57 -9.61 -21.69
N SER A 62 12.59 -8.85 -21.29
CA SER A 62 13.70 -8.45 -22.16
C SER A 62 14.79 -9.52 -22.30
N LEU A 63 14.77 -10.56 -21.48
CA LEU A 63 15.80 -11.60 -21.48
C LEU A 63 15.64 -12.53 -22.70
N PRO A 64 16.74 -13.04 -23.29
CA PRO A 64 16.68 -13.95 -24.41
C PRO A 64 16.10 -15.31 -24.01
N LEU A 65 15.26 -15.88 -24.88
CA LEU A 65 14.74 -17.24 -24.74
C LEU A 65 15.86 -18.26 -24.97
N ARG A 66 16.38 -18.86 -23.88
CA ARG A 66 17.48 -19.84 -23.92
C ARG A 66 17.02 -21.28 -24.04
N ASP A 67 15.85 -21.58 -23.49
CA ASP A 67 15.21 -22.88 -23.53
C ASP A 67 13.81 -22.69 -24.10
N ARG A 68 13.44 -23.51 -25.09
CA ARG A 68 12.16 -23.42 -25.80
C ARG A 68 11.20 -24.53 -25.40
N ARG A 69 11.62 -25.40 -24.48
CA ARG A 69 10.74 -26.41 -23.90
C ARG A 69 9.51 -25.75 -23.29
N THR A 70 8.38 -26.42 -23.39
CA THR A 70 7.17 -26.00 -22.68
C THR A 70 7.36 -26.11 -21.16
N ASP A 71 6.47 -25.50 -20.40
CA ASP A 71 6.42 -25.70 -18.95
C ASP A 71 6.34 -27.18 -18.58
N ASP A 72 5.51 -27.97 -19.27
CA ASP A 72 5.40 -29.42 -19.06
C ASP A 72 6.72 -30.17 -19.35
N GLU A 73 7.41 -29.83 -20.44
CA GLU A 73 8.71 -30.44 -20.81
C GLU A 73 9.86 -30.00 -19.89
N ILE A 74 9.75 -28.83 -19.26
CA ILE A 74 10.69 -28.35 -18.25
C ILE A 74 10.45 -29.05 -16.91
N ILE A 75 9.19 -29.18 -16.52
CA ILE A 75 8.76 -29.83 -15.28
C ILE A 75 9.00 -31.35 -15.35
N GLY A 76 8.80 -31.96 -16.53
CA GLY A 76 9.09 -33.37 -16.80
C GLY A 76 8.11 -34.35 -16.14
N TYR A 77 6.92 -33.87 -15.77
CA TYR A 77 5.85 -34.68 -15.21
C TYR A 77 4.64 -34.68 -16.14
N ASP A 78 4.01 -35.83 -16.30
CA ASP A 78 2.73 -35.94 -16.99
C ASP A 78 1.58 -35.35 -16.15
N GLU A 79 0.37 -35.35 -16.73
CA GLU A 79 -0.86 -34.87 -16.07
C GLU A 79 -1.20 -35.58 -14.74
N ASN A 80 -0.57 -36.73 -14.45
CA ASN A 80 -0.74 -37.51 -13.24
C ASN A 80 0.40 -37.30 -12.23
N GLY A 81 1.38 -36.44 -12.53
CA GLY A 81 2.54 -36.18 -11.67
C GLY A 81 3.58 -37.29 -11.72
N MET A 82 3.60 -38.12 -12.76
CA MET A 82 4.60 -39.16 -12.97
C MET A 82 5.69 -38.67 -13.91
N PRO A 83 6.98 -39.03 -13.69
CA PRO A 83 8.05 -38.65 -14.60
C PRO A 83 7.76 -39.17 -16.01
N ALA A 84 7.77 -38.26 -16.99
CA ALA A 84 7.60 -38.56 -18.42
C ALA A 84 8.94 -38.80 -19.11
#